data_AF-A0A165JSU7-F1
#
_entry.id   AF-A0A165JSU7-F1
#
_cell.length_a   1.000
_cell.length_b   1.000
_cell.length_c   1.000
_cell.angle_alpha   90.00
_cell.angle_beta   90.00
_cell.angle_gamma   90.00
#
_symmetry.space_group_name_H-M   'P 1'
#
loop_
_entity.id
_entity.type
_entity.pdbx_description
1 polymer ?
#
loop_
_entity_poly.entity_id
_entity_poly.type
_entity_poly.pdbx_seq_one_letter_code
_entity_poly.pdbx_strand_id
1 'polypeptide(L)'
;MLLPARRVVHAATQTTRVLRRSASTDSTASELILPRLQKVESLASDPSVLRELVTATSKLPVPQDRDGVIQRLDIKTRLLTLFCQNPSVLARWTYADRLLRRWPGLDKTFPIAIQPSHAEAVEALFRAPRNTDLPAKTFRRIMNVRYADAPFISLDHVLRIGEMVSLDIAVGYWLLLLPEQLVRLGTDWERPLSGVDAARQEMVRQLHSLEEKHPALMTNRGTHDALMWAYGATRVAPDDALRHWSAVLARGEPYSIRTAERALASTRDLDTLERVWVQVQEVIPRRPEEPDWMPIIDVFYAQNLTRLGARDAALALAKQYPPHVELAWLLGIPPDAEANEESRAAVTAYAEHAEQLARNGLDLEDVLIVMSMHAPQPFREAIRGEKTQPRDALRTAESK
;
A
#
# COMPACT_ATOMS: atom_id res chain seq x y z
N MET A 1 36.29 41.82 45.32
CA MET A 1 35.45 40.61 45.49
C MET A 1 34.88 40.24 44.13
N LEU A 2 35.39 39.16 43.53
CA LEU A 2 35.02 38.65 42.22
C LEU A 2 34.57 37.20 42.37
N LEU A 3 33.49 36.86 41.66
CA LEU A 3 32.92 35.55 41.34
C LEU A 3 31.92 34.93 42.35
N PRO A 4 30.80 34.32 41.85
CA PRO A 4 30.82 33.44 40.68
C PRO A 4 29.72 33.65 39.63
N ALA A 5 29.94 34.60 38.70
CA ALA A 5 29.30 34.56 37.38
C ALA A 5 29.77 33.35 36.52
N ARG A 6 30.89 32.72 36.89
CA ARG A 6 31.43 31.52 36.20
C ARG A 6 30.61 30.24 36.43
N ARG A 7 29.82 30.11 37.50
CA ARG A 7 28.99 28.91 37.72
C ARG A 7 27.67 28.94 36.94
N VAL A 8 27.09 30.12 36.72
CA VAL A 8 25.83 30.26 35.97
C VAL A 8 26.05 30.07 34.47
N VAL A 9 27.15 30.57 33.92
CA VAL A 9 27.49 30.37 32.48
C VAL A 9 27.85 28.92 32.18
N HIS A 10 28.48 28.20 33.12
CA HIS A 10 28.85 26.79 32.92
C HIS A 10 27.66 25.83 33.04
N ALA A 11 26.71 26.14 33.93
CA ALA A 11 25.44 25.42 34.02
C ALA A 11 24.58 25.67 32.77
N ALA A 12 24.43 26.92 32.31
CA ALA A 12 23.69 27.22 31.08
C ALA A 12 24.30 26.55 29.85
N THR A 13 25.63 26.54 29.68
CA THR A 13 26.26 25.83 28.55
C THR A 13 26.22 24.31 28.66
N GLN A 14 26.18 23.73 29.86
CA GLN A 14 25.93 22.29 30.04
C GLN A 14 24.47 21.93 29.74
N THR A 15 23.49 22.71 30.19
CA THR A 15 22.07 22.47 29.89
C THR A 15 21.78 22.63 28.39
N THR A 16 22.38 23.62 27.71
CA THR A 16 22.22 23.76 26.25
C THR A 16 22.98 22.69 25.46
N ARG A 17 24.10 22.16 25.97
CA ARG A 17 24.80 21.00 25.36
C ARG A 17 24.05 19.68 25.58
N VAL A 18 23.43 19.49 26.74
CA VAL A 18 22.58 18.32 27.03
C VAL A 18 21.29 18.41 26.22
N LEU A 19 20.63 19.57 26.14
CA LEU A 19 19.46 19.79 25.28
C LEU A 19 19.78 19.64 23.78
N ARG A 20 20.95 20.10 23.31
CA ARG A 20 21.40 19.83 21.93
C ARG A 20 21.75 18.36 21.68
N ARG A 21 22.29 17.62 22.65
CA ARG A 21 22.55 16.17 22.51
C ARG A 21 21.27 15.34 22.58
N SER A 22 20.28 15.73 23.38
CA SER A 22 18.98 15.06 23.44
C SER A 22 18.13 15.34 22.19
N ALA A 23 18.11 16.59 21.69
CA ALA A 23 17.45 16.92 20.42
C ALA A 23 18.15 16.28 19.20
N SER A 24 19.48 16.15 19.25
CA SER A 24 20.26 15.48 18.19
C SER A 24 20.01 13.98 18.16
N THR A 25 19.87 13.30 19.30
CA THR A 25 19.69 11.84 19.30
C THR A 25 18.26 11.41 18.91
N ASP A 26 17.25 12.23 19.22
CA ASP A 26 15.87 11.97 18.81
C ASP A 26 15.62 12.18 17.31
N SER A 27 16.23 13.21 16.71
CA SER A 27 16.12 13.44 15.25
C SER A 27 16.88 12.36 14.47
N THR A 28 18.13 12.06 14.85
CA THR A 28 18.97 11.11 14.10
C THR A 28 18.41 9.70 14.13
N ALA A 29 17.79 9.26 15.23
CA ALA A 29 17.24 7.91 15.28
C ALA A 29 15.90 7.78 14.52
N SER A 30 15.06 8.82 14.49
CA SER A 30 13.89 8.86 13.59
C SER A 30 14.29 8.89 12.12
N GLU A 31 15.31 9.68 11.78
CA GLU A 31 15.92 9.77 10.45
C GLU A 31 16.49 8.42 9.99
N LEU A 32 16.86 7.53 10.92
CA LEU A 32 17.31 6.18 10.60
C LEU A 32 16.17 5.13 10.54
N ILE A 33 15.10 5.29 11.33
CA ILE A 33 14.00 4.33 11.40
C ILE A 33 13.01 4.51 10.24
N LEU A 34 12.57 5.74 9.99
CA LEU A 34 11.51 6.01 9.01
C LEU A 34 11.87 5.56 7.58
N PRO A 35 13.08 5.81 7.06
CA PRO A 35 13.46 5.32 5.74
C PRO A 35 13.50 3.78 5.66
N ARG A 36 13.92 3.11 6.74
CA ARG A 36 13.90 1.65 6.80
C ARG A 36 12.48 1.09 6.83
N LEU A 37 11.54 1.75 7.53
CA LEU A 37 10.12 1.39 7.49
C LEU A 37 9.55 1.57 6.08
N GLN A 38 9.84 2.69 5.42
CA GLN A 38 9.39 2.95 4.04
C GLN A 38 9.89 1.88 3.07
N LYS A 39 11.14 1.42 3.22
CA LYS A 39 11.67 0.31 2.42
C LYS A 39 10.92 -1.00 2.64
N VAL A 40 10.49 -1.31 3.87
CA VAL A 40 9.68 -2.53 4.13
C VAL A 40 8.25 -2.36 3.59
N GLU A 41 7.64 -1.18 3.75
CA GLU A 41 6.30 -0.88 3.23
C GLU A 41 6.22 -0.99 1.71
N SER A 42 7.23 -0.47 1.02
CA SER A 42 7.37 -0.55 -0.44
C SER A 42 7.87 -1.91 -0.93
N LEU A 43 8.09 -2.91 -0.06
CA LEU A 43 8.66 -4.22 -0.40
C LEU A 43 10.09 -4.16 -0.93
N ALA A 44 10.78 -3.03 -0.83
CA ALA A 44 12.19 -2.87 -1.20
C ALA A 44 13.16 -3.46 -0.15
N SER A 45 12.68 -3.93 0.99
CA SER A 45 13.49 -4.57 2.03
C SER A 45 12.75 -5.73 2.69
N ASP A 46 13.50 -6.80 2.96
CA ASP A 46 13.04 -7.96 3.74
C ASP A 46 12.53 -7.53 5.13
N PRO A 47 11.38 -8.04 5.62
CA PRO A 47 10.76 -7.58 6.87
C PRO A 47 11.49 -8.06 8.14
N SER A 48 12.52 -8.90 8.05
CA SER A 48 13.35 -9.29 9.20
C SER A 48 13.98 -8.09 9.92
N VAL A 49 14.19 -6.96 9.21
CA VAL A 49 14.72 -5.73 9.81
C VAL A 49 13.78 -5.15 10.86
N LEU A 50 12.48 -5.46 10.83
CA LEU A 50 11.50 -4.95 11.79
C LEU A 50 11.88 -5.27 13.25
N ARG A 51 12.56 -6.40 13.50
CA ARG A 51 13.03 -6.78 14.85
C ARG A 51 14.04 -5.78 15.40
N GLU A 52 14.97 -5.35 14.55
CA GLU A 52 15.96 -4.34 14.88
C GLU A 52 15.30 -2.98 15.10
N LEU A 53 14.33 -2.62 14.25
CA LEU A 53 13.60 -1.36 14.36
C LEU A 53 12.82 -1.26 15.67
N VAL A 54 12.16 -2.33 16.11
CA VAL A 54 11.50 -2.34 17.44
C VAL A 54 12.50 -2.12 18.57
N THR A 55 13.68 -2.73 18.47
CA THR A 55 14.74 -2.57 19.46
C THR A 55 15.27 -1.14 19.46
N ALA A 56 15.46 -0.54 18.28
CA ALA A 56 15.86 0.85 18.12
C ALA A 56 14.81 1.81 18.69
N THR A 57 13.53 1.64 18.32
CA THR A 57 12.40 2.41 18.86
C THR A 57 12.30 2.30 20.38
N SER A 58 12.62 1.13 20.95
CA SER A 58 12.61 0.91 22.40
C SER A 58 13.72 1.67 23.14
N LYS A 59 14.76 2.13 22.45
CA LYS A 59 15.85 2.93 23.03
C LYS A 59 15.59 4.43 22.92
N LEU A 60 14.59 4.84 22.14
CA LEU A 60 14.25 6.25 21.98
C LEU A 60 13.66 6.81 23.28
N PRO A 61 14.09 8.01 23.71
CA PRO A 61 13.45 8.69 24.82
C PRO A 61 11.99 9.04 24.46
N VAL A 62 11.20 9.28 25.50
CA VAL A 62 9.83 9.75 25.33
C VAL A 62 9.90 11.25 24.99
N PRO A 63 9.44 11.68 23.80
CA PRO A 63 9.51 13.08 23.42
C PRO A 63 8.63 13.92 24.33
N GLN A 64 9.08 15.15 24.59
CA GLN A 64 8.38 16.11 25.44
C GLN A 64 7.53 17.10 24.63
N ASP A 65 7.81 17.25 23.34
CA ASP A 65 7.08 18.13 22.42
C ASP A 65 6.01 17.38 21.61
N ARG A 66 4.99 18.11 21.16
CA ARG A 66 3.84 17.57 20.42
C ARG A 66 4.26 16.86 19.13
N ASP A 67 5.23 17.42 18.40
CA ASP A 67 5.64 16.90 17.09
C ASP A 67 6.41 15.58 17.22
N GLY A 68 7.30 15.50 18.21
CA GLY A 68 7.98 14.27 18.60
C GLY A 68 6.99 13.18 18.98
N VAL A 69 5.95 13.50 19.77
CA VAL A 69 4.90 12.53 20.14
C VAL A 69 4.16 12.00 18.92
N ILE A 70 3.78 12.88 17.98
CA ILE A 70 3.11 12.49 16.74
C ILE A 70 4.00 11.57 15.91
N GLN A 71 5.27 11.93 15.73
CA GLN A 71 6.21 11.13 14.95
C GLN A 71 6.45 9.75 15.58
N ARG A 72 6.57 9.70 16.92
CA ARG A 72 6.70 8.43 17.65
C ARG A 72 5.46 7.56 17.43
N LEU A 73 4.27 8.14 17.52
CA LEU A 73 3.00 7.44 17.28
C LEU A 73 2.90 6.89 15.85
N ASP A 74 3.35 7.67 14.87
CA ASP A 74 3.45 7.23 13.46
C ASP A 74 4.37 6.00 13.33
N ILE A 75 5.60 6.09 13.85
CA ILE A 75 6.57 4.97 13.85
C ILE A 75 5.97 3.71 14.47
N LYS A 76 5.32 3.83 15.64
CA LYS A 76 4.67 2.68 16.31
C LYS A 76 3.54 2.11 15.46
N THR A 77 2.68 2.96 14.92
CA THR A 77 1.52 2.52 14.12
C THR A 77 1.99 1.77 12.89
N ARG A 78 2.99 2.29 12.18
CA ARG A 78 3.60 1.67 11.01
C ARG A 78 4.28 0.34 11.36
N LEU A 79 5.07 0.29 12.44
CA LEU A 79 5.66 -0.97 12.93
C LEU A 79 4.60 -2.04 13.23
N LEU A 80 3.56 -1.68 13.98
CA LEU A 80 2.49 -2.62 14.32
C LEU A 80 1.74 -3.10 13.07
N THR A 81 1.42 -2.20 12.14
CA THR A 81 0.81 -2.57 10.85
C THR A 81 1.72 -3.52 10.06
N LEU A 82 3.02 -3.24 9.98
CA LEU A 82 3.96 -4.09 9.27
C LEU A 82 4.10 -5.48 9.91
N PHE A 83 4.06 -5.60 11.24
CA PHE A 83 3.98 -6.92 11.88
C PHE A 83 2.69 -7.66 11.55
N CYS A 84 1.56 -6.96 11.44
CA CYS A 84 0.29 -7.58 11.02
C CYS A 84 0.39 -8.12 9.58
N GLN A 85 1.05 -7.39 8.69
CA GLN A 85 1.12 -7.70 7.27
C GLN A 85 2.21 -8.72 6.88
N ASN A 86 3.24 -8.93 7.72
CA ASN A 86 4.40 -9.77 7.39
C ASN A 86 4.47 -11.01 8.31
N PRO A 87 3.78 -12.13 7.96
CA PRO A 87 3.81 -13.36 8.74
C PRO A 87 5.19 -14.07 8.73
N SER A 88 6.08 -13.72 7.81
CA SER A 88 7.47 -14.24 7.75
C SER A 88 8.33 -13.85 8.94
N VAL A 89 7.97 -12.79 9.68
CA VAL A 89 8.75 -12.34 10.82
C VAL A 89 8.48 -13.23 12.04
N LEU A 90 9.41 -14.14 12.33
CA LEU A 90 9.36 -14.95 13.56
C LEU A 90 9.22 -14.07 14.81
N ALA A 91 8.43 -14.55 15.77
CA ALA A 91 8.12 -13.86 17.03
C ALA A 91 7.49 -12.46 16.87
N ARG A 92 6.90 -12.13 15.69
CA ARG A 92 6.20 -10.86 15.46
C ARG A 92 5.20 -10.49 16.56
N TRP A 93 4.49 -11.46 17.11
CA TRP A 93 3.53 -11.26 18.19
C TRP A 93 4.19 -10.77 19.48
N THR A 94 5.37 -11.30 19.82
CA THR A 94 6.16 -10.84 20.97
C THR A 94 6.63 -9.39 20.78
N TYR A 95 7.02 -9.03 19.56
CA TYR A 95 7.42 -7.65 19.25
C TYR A 95 6.23 -6.68 19.25
N ALA A 96 5.08 -7.10 18.72
CA ALA A 96 3.84 -6.34 18.75
C ALA A 96 3.37 -6.09 20.20
N ASP A 97 3.34 -7.13 21.05
CA ASP A 97 2.99 -6.99 22.47
C ASP A 97 3.93 -6.03 23.20
N ARG A 98 5.24 -6.10 22.94
CA ARG A 98 6.22 -5.15 23.50
C ARG A 98 5.90 -3.70 23.11
N LEU A 99 5.55 -3.44 21.85
CA LEU A 99 5.16 -2.11 21.38
C LEU A 99 3.85 -1.63 22.01
N LEU A 100 2.87 -2.52 22.19
CA LEU A 100 1.59 -2.22 22.83
C LEU A 100 1.77 -1.87 24.30
N ARG A 101 2.56 -2.66 25.05
CA ARG A 101 2.84 -2.42 26.48
C ARG A 101 3.63 -1.15 26.74
N ARG A 102 4.56 -0.79 25.85
CA ARG A 102 5.37 0.43 26.02
C ARG A 102 4.50 1.69 26.05
N TRP A 103 3.46 1.74 25.21
CA TRP A 103 2.57 2.89 25.09
C TRP A 103 1.10 2.45 25.23
N PRO A 104 0.64 2.20 26.47
CA PRO A 104 -0.72 1.75 26.73
C PRO A 104 -1.75 2.83 26.40
N GLY A 105 -2.96 2.42 26.02
CA GLY A 105 -4.13 3.31 25.93
C GLY A 105 -4.27 4.20 24.69
N LEU A 106 -3.23 4.32 23.85
CA LEU A 106 -3.23 5.23 22.69
C LEU A 106 -3.94 4.68 21.44
N ASP A 107 -4.04 3.37 21.30
CA ASP A 107 -4.82 2.76 20.22
C ASP A 107 -5.48 1.45 20.68
N LYS A 108 -6.80 1.51 20.87
CA LYS A 108 -7.63 0.39 21.32
C LYS A 108 -7.95 -0.62 20.20
N THR A 109 -7.65 -0.27 18.94
CA THR A 109 -7.98 -1.12 17.79
C THR A 109 -6.97 -2.26 17.61
N PHE A 110 -5.67 -2.01 17.85
CA PHE A 110 -4.63 -3.03 17.68
C PHE A 110 -4.79 -4.23 18.62
N PRO A 111 -5.08 -4.07 19.93
CA PRO A 111 -5.34 -5.22 20.79
C PRO A 111 -6.51 -6.08 20.32
N ILE A 112 -7.48 -5.52 19.60
CA ILE A 112 -8.61 -6.29 19.04
C ILE A 112 -8.20 -6.97 17.73
N ALA A 113 -7.43 -6.28 16.88
CA ALA A 113 -7.05 -6.82 15.57
C ALA A 113 -5.91 -7.86 15.63
N ILE A 114 -4.95 -7.66 16.53
CA ILE A 114 -3.79 -8.53 16.72
C ILE A 114 -4.22 -9.71 17.60
N GLN A 115 -4.88 -10.69 16.97
CA GLN A 115 -5.25 -11.96 17.59
C GLN A 115 -4.50 -13.13 16.94
N PRO A 116 -4.53 -14.33 17.55
CA PRO A 116 -3.97 -15.55 16.94
C PRO A 116 -4.59 -15.98 15.62
N SER A 117 -5.84 -15.60 15.34
CA SER A 117 -6.57 -15.95 14.11
C SER A 117 -7.56 -14.85 13.69
N HIS A 118 -7.99 -14.83 12.41
CA HIS A 118 -9.06 -13.93 11.97
C HIS A 118 -10.38 -14.17 12.73
N ALA A 119 -10.70 -15.44 13.04
CA ALA A 119 -11.89 -15.80 13.79
C ALA A 119 -11.90 -15.15 15.18
N GLU A 120 -10.79 -15.27 15.91
CA GLU A 120 -10.64 -14.63 17.23
C GLU A 120 -10.68 -13.09 17.15
N ALA A 121 -10.10 -12.51 16.09
CA ALA A 121 -10.17 -11.06 15.84
C ALA A 121 -11.60 -10.58 15.60
N VAL A 122 -12.39 -11.33 14.83
CA VAL A 122 -13.81 -11.04 14.59
C VAL A 122 -14.61 -11.20 15.88
N GLU A 123 -14.41 -12.26 16.65
CA GLU A 123 -15.06 -12.41 17.97
C GLU A 123 -14.73 -11.26 18.92
N ALA A 124 -13.47 -10.84 18.97
CA ALA A 124 -13.04 -9.71 19.77
C ALA A 124 -13.69 -8.39 19.31
N LEU A 125 -13.86 -8.19 18.00
CA LEU A 125 -14.59 -7.05 17.43
C LEU A 125 -16.05 -7.02 17.91
N PHE A 126 -16.72 -8.17 17.92
CA PHE A 126 -18.12 -8.28 18.34
C PHE A 126 -18.31 -8.05 19.85
N ARG A 127 -17.27 -8.32 20.65
CA ARG A 127 -17.25 -8.02 22.09
C ARG A 127 -16.89 -6.57 22.41
N ALA A 128 -16.46 -5.79 21.42
CA ALA A 128 -16.09 -4.40 21.61
C ALA A 128 -17.33 -3.51 21.89
N PRO A 129 -17.20 -2.44 22.69
CA PRO A 129 -18.31 -1.53 22.98
C PRO A 129 -18.89 -0.90 21.69
N ARG A 130 -20.17 -1.21 21.41
CA ARG A 130 -20.88 -0.78 20.18
C ARG A 130 -21.17 0.72 20.11
N ASN A 131 -21.17 1.42 21.25
CA ASN A 131 -21.44 2.86 21.35
C ASN A 131 -20.22 3.74 21.02
N THR A 132 -19.18 3.17 20.42
CA THR A 132 -17.95 3.88 20.06
C THR A 132 -17.64 3.69 18.58
N ASP A 133 -16.87 4.60 17.98
CA ASP A 133 -16.34 4.43 16.61
C ASP A 133 -15.31 3.29 16.49
N LEU A 134 -15.07 2.55 17.58
CA LEU A 134 -14.03 1.54 17.66
C LEU A 134 -14.23 0.41 16.63
N PRO A 135 -15.43 -0.14 16.40
CA PRO A 135 -15.61 -1.18 15.40
C PRO A 135 -15.27 -0.69 13.98
N ALA A 136 -15.74 0.52 13.63
CA ALA A 136 -15.47 1.15 12.34
C ALA A 136 -13.98 1.41 12.08
N LYS A 137 -13.19 1.66 13.14
CA LYS A 137 -11.73 1.83 13.04
C LYS A 137 -10.98 0.49 13.06
N THR A 138 -11.52 -0.50 13.78
CA THR A 138 -10.84 -1.78 14.03
C THR A 138 -10.94 -2.76 12.87
N PHE A 139 -12.08 -2.81 12.18
CA PHE A 139 -12.29 -3.82 11.13
C PHE A 139 -11.22 -3.75 10.02
N ARG A 140 -10.80 -2.54 9.65
CA ARG A 140 -9.75 -2.33 8.65
C ARG A 140 -8.43 -2.95 9.09
N ARG A 141 -8.11 -2.88 10.38
CA ARG A 141 -6.91 -3.52 10.91
C ARG A 141 -7.04 -5.04 10.86
N ILE A 142 -8.20 -5.59 11.25
CA ILE A 142 -8.46 -7.04 11.18
C ILE A 142 -8.25 -7.57 9.76
N MET A 143 -8.79 -6.89 8.75
CA MET A 143 -8.65 -7.29 7.35
C MET A 143 -7.20 -7.17 6.81
N ASN A 144 -6.37 -6.35 7.44
CA ASN A 144 -4.95 -6.20 7.10
C ASN A 144 -4.02 -7.21 7.80
N VAL A 145 -4.50 -7.92 8.83
CA VAL A 145 -3.71 -8.95 9.50
C VAL A 145 -3.64 -10.17 8.60
N ARG A 146 -2.44 -10.70 8.42
CA ARG A 146 -2.15 -11.88 7.60
C ARG A 146 -1.51 -12.94 8.46
N TYR A 147 -1.83 -14.21 8.23
CA TYR A 147 -1.22 -15.36 8.89
C TYR A 147 -0.45 -16.20 7.87
N ALA A 148 0.45 -17.06 8.35
CA ALA A 148 1.27 -17.88 7.46
C ALA A 148 0.41 -18.89 6.67
N ASP A 149 -0.63 -19.41 7.30
CA ASP A 149 -1.60 -20.37 6.77
C ASP A 149 -2.89 -19.71 6.24
N ALA A 150 -3.15 -18.44 6.60
CA ALA A 150 -4.28 -17.64 6.13
C ALA A 150 -3.80 -16.25 5.66
N PRO A 151 -3.26 -16.14 4.43
CA PRO A 151 -2.71 -14.88 3.92
C PRO A 151 -3.78 -13.81 3.64
N PHE A 152 -5.05 -14.21 3.58
CA PHE A 152 -6.23 -13.35 3.42
C PHE A 152 -7.26 -13.68 4.49
N ILE A 153 -8.04 -12.69 4.91
CA ILE A 153 -9.27 -12.95 5.66
C ILE A 153 -10.30 -13.61 4.75
N SER A 154 -10.97 -14.66 5.23
CA SER A 154 -11.99 -15.35 4.44
C SER A 154 -13.28 -14.54 4.31
N LEU A 155 -14.01 -14.75 3.21
CA LEU A 155 -15.30 -14.12 2.94
C LEU A 155 -16.26 -14.26 4.11
N ASP A 156 -16.39 -15.44 4.73
CA ASP A 156 -17.34 -15.64 5.84
C ASP A 156 -17.06 -14.68 7.01
N HIS A 157 -15.79 -14.40 7.31
CA HIS A 157 -15.42 -13.40 8.31
C HIS A 157 -15.70 -11.97 7.84
N VAL A 158 -15.52 -11.66 6.55
CA VAL A 158 -15.85 -10.36 5.95
C VAL A 158 -17.36 -10.09 6.03
N LEU A 159 -18.19 -11.08 5.69
CA LEU A 159 -19.65 -11.00 5.78
C LEU A 159 -20.08 -10.74 7.22
N ARG A 160 -19.48 -11.46 8.18
CA ARG A 160 -19.74 -11.27 9.60
C ARG A 160 -19.32 -9.88 10.08
N ILE A 161 -18.18 -9.35 9.63
CA ILE A 161 -17.80 -7.95 9.90
C ILE A 161 -18.82 -6.97 9.29
N GLY A 162 -19.39 -7.29 8.13
CA GLY A 162 -20.44 -6.50 7.47
C GLY A 162 -21.67 -6.25 8.34
N GLU A 163 -21.99 -7.14 9.27
CA GLU A 163 -23.05 -6.96 10.27
C GLU A 163 -22.77 -5.79 11.24
N MET A 164 -21.52 -5.36 11.36
CA MET A 164 -21.10 -4.27 12.25
C MET A 164 -20.87 -2.92 11.57
N VAL A 165 -20.39 -2.92 10.32
CA VAL A 165 -19.92 -1.68 9.64
C VAL A 165 -20.58 -1.41 8.28
N SER A 166 -21.68 -2.11 7.97
CA SER A 166 -22.26 -2.27 6.63
C SER A 166 -21.46 -3.21 5.73
N LEU A 167 -22.19 -4.07 5.03
CA LEU A 167 -21.63 -5.05 4.11
C LEU A 167 -20.88 -4.41 2.96
N ASP A 168 -21.42 -3.32 2.38
CA ASP A 168 -20.78 -2.58 1.27
C ASP A 168 -19.38 -2.07 1.66
N ILE A 169 -19.25 -1.57 2.89
CA ILE A 169 -17.99 -1.02 3.41
C ILE A 169 -17.00 -2.15 3.67
N ALA A 170 -17.45 -3.24 4.29
CA ALA A 170 -16.60 -4.39 4.58
C ALA A 170 -16.08 -5.06 3.29
N VAL A 171 -16.97 -5.37 2.36
CA VAL A 171 -16.64 -5.97 1.06
C VAL A 171 -15.80 -5.03 0.22
N GLY A 172 -16.17 -3.75 0.14
CA GLY A 172 -15.40 -2.76 -0.63
C GLY A 172 -13.96 -2.63 -0.12
N TYR A 173 -13.75 -2.66 1.20
CA TYR A 173 -12.40 -2.65 1.77
C TYR A 173 -11.65 -3.96 1.54
N TRP A 174 -12.33 -5.11 1.64
CA TRP A 174 -11.73 -6.41 1.35
C TRP A 174 -11.22 -6.48 -0.09
N LEU A 175 -12.05 -6.13 -1.08
CA LEU A 175 -11.67 -6.10 -2.49
C LEU A 175 -10.51 -5.14 -2.77
N LEU A 176 -10.44 -4.01 -2.06
CA LEU A 176 -9.36 -3.04 -2.20
C LEU A 176 -8.00 -3.59 -1.75
N LEU A 177 -7.97 -4.48 -0.75
CA LEU A 177 -6.75 -5.04 -0.19
C LEU A 177 -6.17 -6.20 -1.02
N LEU A 178 -7.01 -6.92 -1.75
CA LEU A 178 -6.59 -8.15 -2.45
C LEU A 178 -5.36 -7.95 -3.35
N PRO A 179 -5.28 -6.91 -4.21
CA PRO A 179 -4.10 -6.69 -5.04
C PRO A 179 -2.82 -6.52 -4.24
N GLU A 180 -2.86 -5.74 -3.14
CA GLU A 180 -1.70 -5.56 -2.27
C GLU A 180 -1.27 -6.89 -1.64
N GLN A 181 -2.23 -7.66 -1.13
CA GLN A 181 -1.95 -8.91 -0.44
C GLN A 181 -1.45 -10.01 -1.41
N LEU A 182 -1.94 -10.03 -2.65
CA LEU A 182 -1.48 -10.93 -3.71
C LEU A 182 -0.06 -10.60 -4.16
N VAL A 183 0.29 -9.32 -4.33
CA VAL A 183 1.66 -8.89 -4.63
C VAL A 183 2.64 -9.35 -3.54
N ARG A 184 2.26 -9.20 -2.26
CA ARG A 184 3.12 -9.60 -1.13
C ARG A 184 3.48 -11.09 -1.15
N LEU A 185 2.56 -11.95 -1.58
CA LEU A 185 2.81 -13.40 -1.72
C LEU A 185 3.91 -13.72 -2.74
N GLY A 186 4.16 -12.83 -3.69
CA GLY A 186 5.22 -12.97 -4.69
C GLY A 186 6.63 -12.82 -4.11
N THR A 187 6.79 -12.20 -2.94
CA THR A 187 8.10 -11.92 -2.34
C THR A 187 8.83 -13.19 -1.88
N ASP A 188 10.17 -13.15 -1.90
CA ASP A 188 11.01 -14.31 -1.56
C ASP A 188 10.84 -14.79 -0.10
N TRP A 189 10.44 -13.88 0.81
CA TRP A 189 10.22 -14.22 2.21
C TRP A 189 8.81 -14.74 2.51
N GLU A 190 7.82 -14.55 1.62
CA GLU A 190 6.47 -15.08 1.81
C GLU A 190 6.13 -16.27 0.93
N ARG A 191 6.73 -16.35 -0.26
CA ARG A 191 6.57 -17.50 -1.17
C ARG A 191 6.80 -18.86 -0.49
N PRO A 192 7.73 -19.03 0.46
CA PRO A 192 7.91 -20.30 1.17
C PRO A 192 6.81 -20.63 2.19
N LEU A 193 6.00 -19.65 2.61
CA LEU A 193 4.98 -19.83 3.65
C LEU A 193 3.65 -20.33 3.10
N SER A 194 3.33 -19.98 1.85
CA SER A 194 2.05 -20.33 1.23
C SER A 194 2.20 -20.50 -0.28
N GLY A 195 1.47 -21.45 -0.86
CA GLY A 195 1.44 -21.63 -2.32
C GLY A 195 0.66 -20.49 -2.99
N VAL A 196 1.37 -19.62 -3.72
CA VAL A 196 0.79 -18.43 -4.38
C VAL A 196 -0.40 -18.81 -5.27
N ASP A 197 -0.25 -19.85 -6.10
CA ASP A 197 -1.31 -20.26 -7.03
C ASP A 197 -2.52 -20.86 -6.31
N ALA A 198 -2.29 -21.63 -5.24
CA ALA A 198 -3.39 -22.14 -4.41
C ALA A 198 -4.15 -20.99 -3.75
N ALA A 199 -3.45 -19.96 -3.28
CA ALA A 199 -4.05 -18.79 -2.66
C ALA A 199 -4.84 -17.93 -3.68
N ARG A 200 -4.34 -17.81 -4.92
CA ARG A 200 -5.06 -17.17 -6.05
C ARG A 200 -6.36 -17.91 -6.39
N GLN A 201 -6.30 -19.23 -6.53
CA GLN A 201 -7.48 -20.07 -6.82
C GLN A 201 -8.52 -20.00 -5.70
N GLU A 202 -8.07 -20.07 -4.45
CA GLU A 202 -8.97 -19.94 -3.29
C GLU A 202 -9.63 -18.55 -3.24
N MET A 203 -8.89 -17.48 -3.58
CA MET A 203 -9.47 -16.15 -3.66
C MET A 203 -10.55 -16.05 -4.75
N VAL A 204 -10.31 -16.61 -5.93
CA VAL A 204 -11.33 -16.68 -7.01
C VAL A 204 -12.59 -17.40 -6.51
N ARG A 205 -12.44 -18.55 -5.86
CA ARG A 205 -13.57 -19.29 -5.27
C ARG A 205 -14.37 -18.43 -4.28
N GLN A 206 -13.69 -17.61 -3.47
CA GLN A 206 -14.34 -16.71 -2.53
C GLN A 206 -15.02 -15.52 -3.22
N LEU A 207 -14.43 -14.97 -4.29
CA LEU A 207 -15.06 -13.91 -5.09
C LEU A 207 -16.33 -14.41 -5.79
N HIS A 208 -16.30 -15.62 -6.39
CA HIS A 208 -17.51 -16.24 -6.94
C HIS A 208 -18.57 -16.44 -5.85
N SER A 209 -18.18 -16.93 -4.68
CA SER A 209 -19.09 -17.09 -3.54
C SER A 209 -19.71 -15.76 -3.08
N LEU A 210 -18.99 -14.64 -3.17
CA LEU A 210 -19.52 -13.31 -2.85
C LEU A 210 -20.61 -12.91 -3.85
N GLU A 211 -20.34 -13.08 -5.15
CA GLU A 211 -21.29 -12.74 -6.21
C GLU A 211 -22.57 -13.59 -6.11
N GLU A 212 -22.43 -14.89 -5.83
CA GLU A 212 -23.55 -15.81 -5.67
C GLU A 212 -24.41 -15.51 -4.43
N LYS A 213 -23.77 -15.28 -3.28
CA LYS A 213 -24.48 -15.06 -2.01
C LYS A 213 -25.05 -13.65 -1.89
N HIS A 214 -24.44 -12.66 -2.54
CA HIS A 214 -24.79 -11.25 -2.40
C HIS A 214 -24.94 -10.54 -3.75
N PRO A 215 -25.88 -10.97 -4.63
CA PRO A 215 -26.07 -10.38 -5.95
C PRO A 215 -26.48 -8.90 -5.89
N ALA A 216 -27.11 -8.47 -4.79
CA ALA A 216 -27.47 -7.06 -4.59
C ALA A 216 -26.25 -6.13 -4.58
N LEU A 217 -25.06 -6.60 -4.19
CA LEU A 217 -23.84 -5.79 -4.24
C LEU A 217 -23.43 -5.42 -5.67
N MET A 218 -23.86 -6.20 -6.67
CA MET A 218 -23.55 -5.97 -8.08
C MET A 218 -24.31 -4.78 -8.67
N THR A 219 -25.37 -4.32 -8.00
CA THR A 219 -26.09 -3.11 -8.43
C THR A 219 -25.32 -1.84 -8.10
N ASN A 220 -24.33 -1.91 -7.20
CA ASN A 220 -23.52 -0.76 -6.81
C ASN A 220 -22.46 -0.43 -7.88
N ARG A 221 -22.38 0.85 -8.26
CA ARG A 221 -21.47 1.33 -9.31
C ARG A 221 -20.01 0.96 -9.04
N GLY A 222 -19.53 1.12 -7.81
CA GLY A 222 -18.13 0.83 -7.46
C GLY A 222 -17.75 -0.66 -7.45
N THR A 223 -18.73 -1.57 -7.41
CA THR A 223 -18.45 -3.00 -7.16
C THR A 223 -17.83 -3.69 -8.36
N HIS A 224 -18.32 -3.45 -9.60
CA HIS A 224 -17.70 -4.04 -10.79
C HIS A 224 -16.26 -3.57 -10.99
N ASP A 225 -15.96 -2.29 -10.78
CA ASP A 225 -14.60 -1.75 -10.85
C ASP A 225 -13.66 -2.45 -9.84
N ALA A 226 -14.15 -2.70 -8.62
CA ALA A 226 -13.39 -3.37 -7.58
C ALA A 226 -13.20 -4.87 -7.86
N LEU A 227 -14.24 -5.57 -8.33
CA LEU A 227 -14.18 -6.98 -8.69
C LEU A 227 -13.31 -7.22 -9.92
N MET A 228 -13.41 -6.38 -10.96
CA MET A 228 -12.52 -6.42 -12.11
C MET A 228 -11.05 -6.41 -11.65
N TRP A 229 -10.72 -5.50 -10.73
CA TRP A 229 -9.36 -5.40 -10.22
C TRP A 229 -8.95 -6.58 -9.32
N ALA A 230 -9.86 -7.06 -8.48
CA ALA A 230 -9.63 -8.22 -7.63
C ALA A 230 -9.38 -9.49 -8.47
N TYR A 231 -10.25 -9.80 -9.43
CA TYR A 231 -10.08 -10.94 -10.35
C TYR A 231 -8.81 -10.78 -11.19
N GLY A 232 -8.56 -9.59 -11.75
CA GLY A 232 -7.35 -9.29 -12.50
C GLY A 232 -6.08 -9.58 -11.69
N ALA A 233 -6.04 -9.14 -10.43
CA ALA A 233 -4.91 -9.38 -9.53
C ALA A 233 -4.70 -10.86 -9.18
N THR A 234 -5.74 -11.71 -9.24
CA THR A 234 -5.58 -13.16 -9.04
C THR A 234 -4.83 -13.83 -10.19
N ARG A 235 -4.84 -13.23 -11.39
CA ARG A 235 -4.21 -13.73 -12.62
C ARG A 235 -4.71 -15.07 -13.16
N VAL A 236 -5.65 -15.71 -12.48
CA VAL A 236 -6.17 -17.05 -12.84
C VAL A 236 -7.64 -17.03 -13.26
N ALA A 237 -8.29 -15.86 -13.26
CA ALA A 237 -9.67 -15.66 -13.69
C ALA A 237 -9.82 -14.45 -14.64
N PRO A 238 -9.16 -14.46 -15.81
CA PRO A 238 -9.24 -13.35 -16.77
C PRO A 238 -10.64 -13.09 -17.30
N ASP A 239 -11.42 -14.15 -17.53
CA ASP A 239 -12.78 -14.04 -18.08
C ASP A 239 -13.72 -13.32 -17.10
N ASP A 240 -13.57 -13.55 -15.79
CA ASP A 240 -14.32 -12.82 -14.76
C ASP A 240 -13.95 -11.34 -14.71
N ALA A 241 -12.66 -11.03 -14.83
CA ALA A 241 -12.22 -9.63 -14.92
C ALA A 241 -12.83 -8.94 -16.15
N LEU A 242 -12.84 -9.60 -17.31
CA LEU A 242 -13.44 -9.10 -18.55
C LEU A 242 -14.97 -8.98 -18.48
N ARG A 243 -15.64 -9.91 -17.80
CA ARG A 243 -17.08 -9.84 -17.53
C ARG A 243 -17.42 -8.58 -16.74
N HIS A 244 -16.63 -8.26 -15.71
CA HIS A 244 -16.82 -7.04 -14.95
C HIS A 244 -16.45 -5.78 -15.71
N TRP A 245 -15.40 -5.79 -16.52
CA TRP A 245 -15.09 -4.68 -17.43
C TRP A 245 -16.25 -4.40 -18.40
N SER A 246 -16.83 -5.45 -18.98
CA SER A 246 -18.00 -5.34 -19.87
C SER A 246 -19.19 -4.72 -19.15
N ALA A 247 -19.42 -5.09 -17.88
CA ALA A 247 -20.47 -4.49 -17.05
C ALA A 247 -20.20 -3.02 -16.71
N VAL A 248 -18.92 -2.62 -16.56
CA VAL A 248 -18.55 -1.20 -16.41
C VAL A 248 -18.88 -0.43 -17.68
N LEU A 249 -18.52 -0.95 -18.86
CA LEU A 249 -18.81 -0.33 -20.16
C LEU A 249 -20.31 -0.22 -20.43
N ALA A 250 -21.07 -1.28 -20.14
CA ALA A 250 -22.52 -1.35 -20.40
C ALA A 250 -23.34 -0.28 -19.66
N ARG A 251 -22.78 0.36 -18.64
CA ARG A 251 -23.41 1.49 -17.95
C ARG A 251 -23.54 2.73 -18.84
N GLY A 252 -22.69 2.87 -19.86
CA GLY A 252 -22.67 4.04 -20.74
C GLY A 252 -22.25 5.35 -20.04
N GLU A 253 -21.67 5.26 -18.85
CA GLU A 253 -21.21 6.41 -18.07
C GLU A 253 -19.69 6.60 -18.19
N PRO A 254 -19.16 7.83 -18.05
CA PRO A 254 -17.73 8.03 -17.95
C PRO A 254 -17.12 7.25 -16.78
N TYR A 255 -15.96 6.64 -17.02
CA TYR A 255 -15.16 5.98 -16.00
C TYR A 255 -13.85 6.74 -15.73
N SER A 256 -13.25 6.46 -14.58
CA SER A 256 -12.03 7.14 -14.16
C SER A 256 -10.79 6.60 -14.89
N ILE A 257 -9.73 7.41 -14.98
CA ILE A 257 -8.41 6.97 -15.47
C ILE A 257 -7.91 5.74 -14.69
N ARG A 258 -8.17 5.68 -13.38
CA ARG A 258 -7.83 4.53 -12.54
C ARG A 258 -8.58 3.26 -12.95
N THR A 259 -9.86 3.37 -13.32
CA THR A 259 -10.64 2.23 -13.83
C THR A 259 -10.03 1.73 -15.14
N ALA A 260 -9.65 2.64 -16.04
CA ALA A 260 -9.03 2.29 -17.32
C ALA A 260 -7.66 1.60 -17.15
N GLU A 261 -6.79 2.12 -16.28
CA GLU A 261 -5.51 1.47 -15.96
C GLU A 261 -5.71 0.03 -15.46
N ARG A 262 -6.66 -0.16 -14.54
CA ARG A 262 -6.96 -1.48 -13.97
C ARG A 262 -7.52 -2.44 -15.01
N ALA A 263 -8.34 -1.96 -15.95
CA ALA A 263 -8.85 -2.77 -17.06
C ALA A 263 -7.69 -3.28 -17.92
N LEU A 264 -6.76 -2.39 -18.33
CA LEU A 264 -5.57 -2.75 -19.10
C LEU A 264 -4.67 -3.75 -18.33
N ALA A 265 -4.45 -3.51 -17.04
CA ALA A 265 -3.65 -4.38 -16.18
C ALA A 265 -4.29 -5.75 -15.93
N SER A 266 -5.61 -5.88 -16.05
CA SER A 266 -6.31 -7.16 -15.82
C SER A 266 -6.19 -8.15 -16.98
N THR A 267 -5.74 -7.71 -18.15
CA THR A 267 -5.58 -8.54 -19.35
C THR A 267 -4.42 -9.54 -19.24
N ARG A 268 -4.49 -10.67 -19.95
CA ARG A 268 -3.48 -11.75 -19.85
C ARG A 268 -2.72 -12.03 -21.15
N ASP A 269 -3.21 -11.52 -22.26
CA ASP A 269 -2.64 -11.69 -23.60
C ASP A 269 -2.81 -10.40 -24.40
N LEU A 270 -2.03 -10.30 -25.49
CA LEU A 270 -1.96 -9.10 -26.33
C LEU A 270 -3.29 -8.83 -27.04
N ASP A 271 -3.96 -9.87 -27.55
CA ASP A 271 -5.25 -9.73 -28.25
C ASP A 271 -6.32 -9.10 -27.36
N THR A 272 -6.37 -9.53 -26.09
CA THR A 272 -7.29 -8.99 -25.09
C THR A 272 -6.88 -7.58 -24.68
N LEU A 273 -5.58 -7.31 -24.51
CA LEU A 273 -5.07 -5.97 -24.23
C LEU A 273 -5.46 -4.97 -25.33
N GLU A 274 -5.28 -5.33 -26.60
CA GLU A 274 -5.65 -4.50 -27.75
C GLU A 274 -7.15 -4.25 -27.80
N ARG A 275 -7.98 -5.26 -27.54
CA ARG A 275 -9.43 -5.12 -27.49
C ARG A 275 -9.87 -4.15 -26.38
N VAL A 276 -9.35 -4.33 -25.17
CA VAL A 276 -9.65 -3.43 -24.04
C VAL A 276 -9.15 -2.02 -24.34
N TRP A 277 -7.99 -1.89 -24.99
CA TRP A 277 -7.44 -0.61 -25.38
C TRP A 277 -8.36 0.17 -26.33
N VAL A 278 -8.89 -0.47 -27.36
CA VAL A 278 -9.87 0.15 -28.28
C VAL A 278 -11.09 0.66 -27.52
N GLN A 279 -11.64 -0.16 -26.62
CA GLN A 279 -12.78 0.24 -25.77
C GLN A 279 -12.42 1.40 -24.84
N VAL A 280 -11.18 1.42 -24.33
CA VAL A 280 -10.70 2.51 -23.46
C VAL A 280 -10.69 3.86 -24.20
N GLN A 281 -10.22 3.84 -25.45
CA GLN A 281 -10.10 5.03 -26.30
C GLN A 281 -11.46 5.62 -26.73
N GLU A 282 -12.51 4.81 -26.82
CA GLU A 282 -13.86 5.28 -27.17
C GLU A 282 -14.44 6.23 -26.12
N VAL A 283 -14.12 6.05 -24.84
CA VAL A 283 -14.71 6.83 -23.73
C VAL A 283 -13.74 7.85 -23.14
N ILE A 284 -12.43 7.60 -23.19
CA ILE A 284 -11.41 8.59 -22.81
C ILE A 284 -10.73 9.09 -24.10
N PRO A 285 -11.33 10.07 -24.81
CA PRO A 285 -10.73 10.60 -26.01
C PRO A 285 -9.42 11.32 -25.69
N ARG A 286 -8.45 11.21 -26.61
CA ARG A 286 -7.21 11.99 -26.57
C ARG A 286 -7.57 13.47 -26.56
N ARG A 287 -7.05 14.22 -25.60
CA ARG A 287 -7.17 15.68 -25.58
C ARG A 287 -6.20 16.24 -26.63
N PRO A 288 -6.68 16.91 -27.69
CA PRO A 288 -5.80 17.42 -28.75
C PRO A 288 -4.88 18.57 -28.30
N GLU A 289 -5.17 19.17 -27.14
CA GLU A 289 -4.57 20.42 -26.65
C GLU A 289 -3.18 20.21 -26.01
N GLU A 290 -2.73 18.96 -25.82
CA GLU A 290 -1.43 18.61 -25.23
C GLU A 290 -0.59 17.74 -26.20
N PRO A 291 -0.28 18.21 -27.43
CA PRO A 291 0.41 17.40 -28.44
C PRO A 291 1.85 17.00 -28.04
N ASP A 292 2.45 17.74 -27.11
CA ASP A 292 3.85 17.55 -26.71
C ASP A 292 4.05 16.51 -25.60
N TRP A 293 2.97 15.98 -25.01
CA TRP A 293 3.04 15.04 -23.90
C TRP A 293 2.31 13.74 -24.20
N MET A 294 2.94 12.61 -23.83
CA MET A 294 2.29 11.31 -23.92
C MET A 294 1.09 11.27 -22.98
N PRO A 295 -0.14 11.02 -23.46
CA PRO A 295 -1.29 10.86 -22.59
C PRO A 295 -1.05 9.74 -21.58
N ILE A 296 -1.40 9.95 -20.31
CA ILE A 296 -1.15 8.96 -19.24
C ILE A 296 -1.79 7.59 -19.54
N ILE A 297 -2.87 7.57 -20.31
CA ILE A 297 -3.54 6.34 -20.71
C ILE A 297 -2.73 5.56 -21.75
N ASP A 298 -2.03 6.24 -22.67
CA ASP A 298 -1.06 5.63 -23.59
C ASP A 298 0.15 5.08 -22.80
N VAL A 299 0.57 5.75 -21.71
CA VAL A 299 1.63 5.25 -20.81
C VAL A 299 1.23 3.90 -20.19
N PHE A 300 0.02 3.80 -19.65
CA PHE A 300 -0.48 2.54 -19.08
C PHE A 300 -0.61 1.43 -20.12
N TYR A 301 -1.01 1.76 -21.34
CA TYR A 301 -1.04 0.80 -22.44
C TYR A 301 0.37 0.31 -22.78
N ALA A 302 1.35 1.20 -22.91
CA ALA A 302 2.76 0.84 -23.16
C ALA A 302 3.38 -0.02 -22.04
N GLN A 303 3.06 0.27 -20.78
CA GLN A 303 3.47 -0.55 -19.64
C GLN A 303 2.95 -1.97 -19.78
N ASN A 304 1.67 -2.13 -20.15
CA ASN A 304 1.05 -3.45 -20.30
C ASN A 304 1.48 -4.19 -21.58
N LEU A 305 1.79 -3.48 -22.67
CA LEU A 305 2.47 -4.08 -23.83
C LEU A 305 3.82 -4.69 -23.41
N THR A 306 4.60 -3.96 -22.61
CA THR A 306 5.89 -4.46 -22.11
C THR A 306 5.71 -5.66 -21.18
N ARG A 307 4.74 -5.60 -20.26
CA ARG A 307 4.37 -6.71 -19.35
C ARG A 307 4.07 -8.00 -20.13
N LEU A 308 3.38 -7.89 -21.27
CA LEU A 308 2.96 -9.02 -22.11
C LEU A 308 3.98 -9.37 -23.21
N GLY A 309 5.20 -8.85 -23.15
CA GLY A 309 6.29 -9.20 -24.05
C GLY A 309 6.35 -8.41 -25.37
N ALA A 310 5.41 -7.49 -25.62
CA ALA A 310 5.39 -6.61 -26.80
C ALA A 310 6.20 -5.33 -26.59
N ARG A 311 7.44 -5.45 -26.08
CA ARG A 311 8.30 -4.30 -25.76
C ARG A 311 8.59 -3.42 -26.99
N ASP A 312 8.74 -4.01 -28.18
CA ASP A 312 8.99 -3.24 -29.41
C ASP A 312 7.80 -2.36 -29.80
N ALA A 313 6.57 -2.84 -29.59
CA ALA A 313 5.36 -2.04 -29.80
C ALA A 313 5.27 -0.91 -28.76
N ALA A 314 5.60 -1.20 -27.49
CA ALA A 314 5.68 -0.17 -26.45
C ALA A 314 6.70 0.93 -26.77
N LEU A 315 7.89 0.54 -27.28
CA LEU A 315 8.91 1.48 -27.76
C LEU A 315 8.45 2.29 -28.97
N ALA A 316 7.75 1.67 -29.93
CA ALA A 316 7.21 2.36 -31.09
C ALA A 316 6.16 3.41 -30.71
N LEU A 317 5.35 3.13 -29.68
CA LEU A 317 4.42 4.10 -29.11
C LEU A 317 5.17 5.23 -28.37
N ALA A 318 6.13 4.88 -27.51
CA ALA A 318 6.87 5.85 -26.70
C ALA A 318 7.69 6.84 -27.54
N LYS A 319 8.29 6.40 -28.66
CA LYS A 319 9.13 7.24 -29.55
C LYS A 319 8.38 8.42 -30.20
N GLN A 320 7.05 8.43 -30.13
CA GLN A 320 6.22 9.52 -30.66
C GLN A 320 6.19 10.73 -29.73
N TYR A 321 6.73 10.59 -28.51
CA TYR A 321 6.65 11.58 -27.44
C TYR A 321 8.01 11.76 -26.74
N PRO A 322 8.22 12.87 -26.01
CA PRO A 322 9.31 12.97 -25.05
C PRO A 322 9.27 11.83 -24.01
N PRO A 323 10.41 11.38 -23.48
CA PRO A 323 10.47 10.29 -22.49
C PRO A 323 9.63 10.60 -21.24
N HIS A 324 8.59 9.81 -21.00
CA HIS A 324 7.76 9.91 -19.81
C HIS A 324 8.39 9.14 -18.63
N VAL A 325 8.55 9.77 -17.46
CA VAL A 325 9.26 9.16 -16.30
C VAL A 325 8.69 7.79 -15.93
N GLU A 326 7.35 7.65 -15.85
CA GLU A 326 6.67 6.39 -15.48
C GLU A 326 6.88 5.24 -16.50
N LEU A 327 7.44 5.51 -17.68
CA LEU A 327 7.66 4.54 -18.76
C LEU A 327 9.14 4.39 -19.14
N ALA A 328 9.92 5.46 -19.04
CA ALA A 328 11.31 5.50 -19.48
C ALA A 328 12.20 4.49 -18.74
N TRP A 329 12.01 4.34 -17.42
CA TRP A 329 12.73 3.34 -16.61
C TRP A 329 12.44 1.91 -17.09
N LEU A 330 11.19 1.62 -17.47
CA LEU A 330 10.73 0.32 -17.90
C LEU A 330 11.26 -0.03 -19.30
N LEU A 331 11.29 0.97 -20.19
CA LEU A 331 11.76 0.80 -21.56
C LEU A 331 13.28 0.95 -21.69
N GLY A 332 14.00 1.34 -20.62
CA GLY A 332 15.44 1.62 -20.68
C GLY A 332 15.76 2.80 -21.62
N ILE A 333 14.82 3.72 -21.78
CA ILE A 333 15.01 4.93 -22.59
C ILE A 333 15.78 5.92 -21.70
N PRO A 334 17.00 6.34 -22.09
CA PRO A 334 17.70 7.37 -21.35
C PRO A 334 16.87 8.66 -21.42
N PRO A 335 16.78 9.42 -20.33
CA PRO A 335 16.13 10.73 -20.36
C PRO A 335 16.86 11.63 -21.37
N ASP A 336 16.11 12.50 -22.05
CA ASP A 336 16.65 13.38 -23.09
C ASP A 336 17.83 14.21 -22.59
N ALA A 337 18.74 14.57 -23.51
CA ALA A 337 19.90 15.42 -23.19
C ALA A 337 19.48 16.79 -22.61
N GLU A 338 18.27 17.26 -22.97
CA GLU A 338 17.66 18.50 -22.47
C GLU A 338 16.78 18.28 -21.22
N ALA A 339 16.60 17.03 -20.76
CA ALA A 339 15.83 16.74 -19.56
C ALA A 339 16.51 17.35 -18.32
N ASN A 340 15.72 18.03 -17.49
CA ASN A 340 16.20 18.58 -16.24
C ASN A 340 16.78 17.46 -15.33
N GLU A 341 17.69 17.84 -14.44
CA GLU A 341 18.38 16.90 -13.55
C GLU A 341 17.41 16.07 -12.68
N GLU A 342 16.30 16.67 -12.27
CA GLU A 342 15.25 16.02 -11.49
C GLU A 342 14.60 14.84 -12.24
N SER A 343 14.26 15.01 -13.52
CA SER A 343 13.67 13.94 -14.33
C SER A 343 14.65 12.79 -14.53
N ARG A 344 15.94 13.10 -14.72
CA ARG A 344 17.00 12.09 -14.85
C ARG A 344 17.19 11.29 -13.57
N ALA A 345 17.21 11.98 -12.42
CA ALA A 345 17.27 11.36 -11.11
C ALA A 345 16.04 10.48 -10.84
N ALA A 346 14.85 10.92 -11.22
CA ALA A 346 13.62 10.17 -11.05
C ALA A 346 13.61 8.86 -11.86
N VAL A 347 13.98 8.90 -13.15
CA VAL A 347 14.06 7.69 -13.99
C VAL A 347 15.05 6.68 -13.39
N THR A 348 16.21 7.16 -12.94
CA THR A 348 17.24 6.30 -12.31
C THR A 348 16.71 5.67 -11.02
N ALA A 349 16.08 6.48 -10.14
CA ALA A 349 15.53 6.00 -8.88
C ALA A 349 14.40 4.97 -9.09
N TYR A 350 13.55 5.16 -10.10
CA TYR A 350 12.52 4.19 -10.47
C TYR A 350 13.12 2.88 -10.97
N ALA A 351 14.15 2.95 -11.83
CA ALA A 351 14.85 1.76 -12.32
C ALA A 351 15.53 0.97 -11.17
N GLU A 352 16.23 1.66 -10.27
CA GLU A 352 16.85 1.05 -9.08
C GLU A 352 15.81 0.41 -8.16
N HIS A 353 14.66 1.07 -7.96
CA HIS A 353 13.58 0.53 -7.15
C HIS A 353 12.95 -0.71 -7.79
N ALA A 354 12.65 -0.67 -9.09
CA ALA A 354 12.15 -1.82 -9.84
C ALA A 354 13.10 -3.02 -9.78
N GLU A 355 14.41 -2.77 -9.93
CA GLU A 355 15.44 -3.82 -9.79
C GLU A 355 15.44 -4.39 -8.37
N GLN A 356 15.33 -3.54 -7.35
CA GLN A 356 15.26 -4.01 -5.96
C GLN A 356 14.02 -4.85 -5.67
N LEU A 357 12.85 -4.49 -6.22
CA LEU A 357 11.62 -5.26 -6.10
C LEU A 357 11.76 -6.64 -6.79
N ALA A 358 12.37 -6.67 -7.98
CA ALA A 358 12.63 -7.91 -8.70
C ALA A 358 13.62 -8.81 -7.94
N ARG A 359 14.68 -8.24 -7.36
CA ARG A 359 15.63 -8.95 -6.48
C ARG A 359 14.98 -9.51 -5.21
N ASN A 360 13.84 -8.95 -4.79
CA ASN A 360 13.06 -9.43 -3.65
C ASN A 360 11.97 -10.45 -4.05
N GLY A 361 12.00 -10.92 -5.30
CA GLY A 361 11.16 -12.00 -5.80
C GLY A 361 9.95 -11.56 -6.63
N LEU A 362 9.66 -10.26 -6.74
CA LEU A 362 8.50 -9.79 -7.52
C LEU A 362 8.74 -9.92 -9.02
N ASP A 363 7.71 -10.36 -9.74
CA ASP A 363 7.73 -10.31 -11.21
C ASP A 363 7.34 -8.92 -11.75
N LEU A 364 7.48 -8.73 -13.05
CA LEU A 364 7.22 -7.44 -13.69
C LEU A 364 5.79 -6.93 -13.46
N GLU A 365 4.80 -7.81 -13.41
CA GLU A 365 3.41 -7.39 -13.17
C GLU A 365 3.22 -6.90 -11.73
N ASP A 366 3.81 -7.58 -10.74
CA ASP A 366 3.80 -7.12 -9.36
C ASP A 366 4.56 -5.80 -9.19
N VAL A 367 5.70 -5.65 -9.86
CA VAL A 367 6.48 -4.38 -9.88
C VAL A 367 5.63 -3.23 -10.43
N LEU A 368 4.91 -3.44 -11.54
CA LEU A 368 4.03 -2.42 -12.11
C LEU A 368 2.89 -2.04 -11.16
N ILE A 369 2.32 -2.98 -10.42
CA ILE A 369 1.28 -2.69 -9.41
C ILE A 369 1.85 -1.84 -8.26
N VAL A 370 3.04 -2.17 -7.78
CA VAL A 370 3.72 -1.44 -6.69
C VAL A 370 4.08 -0.02 -7.12
N MET A 371 4.57 0.15 -8.35
CA MET A 371 5.08 1.43 -8.86
C MET A 371 4.00 2.32 -9.51
N SER A 372 2.81 1.77 -9.78
CA SER A 372 1.67 2.49 -10.38
C SER A 372 1.36 3.80 -9.65
N MET A 373 0.91 4.80 -10.40
CA MET A 373 0.41 6.05 -9.82
C MET A 373 -0.86 5.84 -8.96
N HIS A 374 -1.60 4.76 -9.22
CA HIS A 374 -2.75 4.33 -8.43
C HIS A 374 -2.45 3.08 -7.60
N ALA A 375 -1.17 2.84 -7.29
CA ALA A 375 -0.75 1.75 -6.41
C ALA A 375 -1.54 1.76 -5.09
N PRO A 376 -1.78 0.59 -4.48
CA PRO A 376 -2.31 0.49 -3.13
C PRO A 376 -1.62 1.44 -2.16
N GLN A 377 -2.39 1.99 -1.22
CA GLN A 377 -1.98 3.10 -0.36
C GLN A 377 -0.60 2.89 0.31
N PRO A 378 -0.28 1.73 0.91
CA PRO A 378 1.03 1.53 1.54
C PRO A 378 2.21 1.68 0.58
N PHE A 379 2.07 1.22 -0.67
CA PHE A 379 3.12 1.35 -1.69
C PHE A 379 3.26 2.79 -2.16
N ARG A 380 2.12 3.43 -2.49
CA ARG A 380 2.10 4.81 -2.98
C ARG A 380 2.72 5.78 -1.98
N GLU A 381 2.36 5.67 -0.69
CA GLU A 381 2.90 6.52 0.36
C GLU A 381 4.41 6.29 0.58
N ALA A 382 4.86 5.03 0.50
CA ALA A 382 6.25 4.68 0.69
C ALA A 382 7.14 5.13 -0.48
N ILE A 383 6.65 5.04 -1.72
CA ILE A 383 7.42 5.35 -2.94
C ILE A 383 7.38 6.83 -3.27
N ARG A 384 6.19 7.44 -3.24
CA ARG A 384 6.00 8.85 -3.68
C ARG A 384 6.15 9.85 -2.54
N GLY A 385 6.24 9.40 -1.29
CA GLY A 385 6.39 10.26 -0.12
C GLY A 385 5.16 11.14 0.16
N GLU A 386 4.05 10.93 -0.55
CA GLU A 386 2.77 11.60 -0.30
C GLU A 386 2.23 11.14 1.05
N LYS A 387 2.61 11.83 2.13
CA LYS A 387 1.86 11.75 3.38
C LYS A 387 0.47 12.29 3.08
N THR A 388 -0.57 11.46 3.14
CA THR A 388 -1.86 12.00 3.61
C THR A 388 -1.56 12.60 4.97
N GLN A 389 -1.54 13.92 5.04
CA GLN A 389 -1.09 14.65 6.21
C GLN A 389 -1.81 14.08 7.45
N PRO A 390 -1.10 13.79 8.56
CA PRO A 390 -1.73 13.47 9.84
C PRO A 390 -2.55 14.63 10.44
N ARG A 391 -2.94 15.63 9.64
CA ARG A 391 -3.75 16.77 10.07
C ARG A 391 -5.22 16.40 10.29
N ASP A 392 -5.72 15.34 9.66
CA ASP A 392 -7.11 14.91 9.86
C ASP A 392 -7.31 14.01 11.08
N ALA A 393 -6.26 13.34 11.55
CA ALA A 393 -6.31 12.53 12.77
C ALA A 393 -6.30 13.37 14.06
N LEU A 394 -5.84 14.63 14.00
CA LEU A 394 -5.78 15.53 15.16
C LEU A 394 -6.92 16.56 15.21
N ARG A 395 -7.63 16.81 14.10
CA ARG A 395 -8.83 17.67 14.10
C ARG A 395 -10.02 17.06 14.85
N THR A 396 -10.04 15.74 15.05
CA THR A 396 -11.09 15.05 15.81
C THR A 396 -10.82 14.96 17.32
N ALA A 397 -9.68 15.48 17.81
CA ALA A 397 -9.37 15.56 19.24
C ALA A 397 -9.59 16.96 19.85
N GLU A 398 -9.78 18.00 19.02
CA GLU A 398 -10.02 19.38 19.46
C GLU A 398 -11.45 19.86 19.12
N SER A 399 -12.34 18.95 18.73
CA SER A 399 -13.76 19.26 18.48
C SER A 399 -14.66 18.09 18.90
N LYS A 400 -14.71 17.84 20.20
CA LYS A 400 -15.91 17.54 21.00
C LYS A 400 -15.54 17.27 22.45
#